data_AF-A0A2D0KPZ2-F1
#
_entry.id   AF-A0A2D0KPZ2-F1
#
_cell.length_a   1.000
_cell.length_b   1.000
_cell.length_c   1.000
_cell.angle_alpha   90.00
_cell.angle_beta   90.00
_cell.angle_gamma   90.00
#
_symmetry.space_group_name_H-M   'P 1'
#
loop_
_entity.id
_entity.type
_entity.pdbx_description
1 polymer ?
#
loop_
_entity_poly.entity_id
_entity_poly.type
_entity_poly.pdbx_seq_one_letter_code
_entity_poly.pdbx_strand_id
1 'polypeptide(L)'
;MIDDNKQQILYTSSVTDIISDIQDVDKCISVYKTQLEQGDIQKAYHYLLRYMMHLKAYLTNNLADKFSFGNVSPGYLDFTYFSFFDDYLRERKLRFGIVLNHKALRFELWLMGKNATIQKAYWNTLKNSSWNAERTEMPQYSVLEAVLVESPDFTNVALLTVRIKEEALRISEAVLDNLRVFEVDDKPC
;
A
#
# COMPACT_ATOMS: atom_id res chain seq x y z
N MET A 1 8.32 18.29 -29.73
CA MET A 1 9.58 18.10 -28.98
C MET A 1 9.42 16.81 -28.21
N ILE A 2 10.13 15.78 -28.66
CA ILE A 2 10.06 14.43 -28.13
C ILE A 2 10.87 14.43 -26.83
N ASP A 3 10.26 13.93 -25.77
CA ASP A 3 10.80 13.83 -24.41
C ASP A 3 12.13 13.07 -24.44
N ASP A 4 13.23 13.74 -24.06
CA ASP A 4 14.60 13.20 -24.00
C ASP A 4 14.70 11.92 -23.14
N ASN A 5 13.69 11.67 -22.29
CA ASN A 5 13.59 10.46 -21.47
C ASN A 5 13.18 9.20 -22.27
N LYS A 6 12.58 9.35 -23.47
CA LYS A 6 12.29 8.22 -24.37
C LYS A 6 13.50 7.80 -25.21
N GLN A 7 14.43 8.72 -25.49
CA GLN A 7 15.64 8.39 -26.25
C GLN A 7 16.68 7.64 -25.41
N GLN A 8 16.68 7.81 -24.08
CA GLN A 8 17.60 7.10 -23.20
C GLN A 8 17.29 5.59 -23.07
N ILE A 9 16.02 5.19 -23.20
CA ILE A 9 15.60 3.78 -23.11
C ILE A 9 15.87 3.04 -24.44
N LEU A 10 15.89 3.74 -25.56
CA LEU A 10 16.11 3.13 -26.88
C LEU A 10 17.60 2.97 -27.24
N TYR A 11 18.52 3.67 -26.54
CA TYR A 11 19.96 3.69 -26.87
C TYR A 11 20.86 2.81 -25.98
N THR A 12 20.34 2.14 -24.96
CA THR A 12 21.08 1.11 -24.20
C THR A 12 20.58 -0.29 -24.54
N SER A 13 20.50 -0.59 -25.84
CA SER A 13 20.28 -1.94 -26.34
C SER A 13 21.64 -2.63 -26.57
N SER A 14 22.41 -2.85 -25.48
CA SER A 14 23.39 -3.92 -25.47
C SER A 14 22.73 -5.13 -24.81
N VAL A 15 22.78 -6.27 -25.47
CA VAL A 15 22.36 -7.57 -24.93
C VAL A 15 23.29 -7.89 -23.76
N THR A 16 22.99 -7.37 -22.58
CA THR A 16 23.67 -7.72 -21.33
C THR A 16 22.64 -7.72 -20.21
N ASP A 17 22.14 -8.92 -19.99
CA ASP A 17 21.57 -9.49 -18.77
C ASP A 17 20.59 -8.61 -17.97
N ILE A 18 19.31 -8.96 -18.04
CA ILE A 18 18.45 -8.84 -16.86
C ILE A 18 19.15 -9.66 -15.78
N ILE A 19 19.91 -9.00 -14.90
CA ILE A 19 20.56 -9.65 -13.75
C ILE A 19 19.43 -10.20 -12.88
N SER A 20 19.22 -11.51 -12.95
CA SER A 20 18.27 -12.20 -12.09
C SER A 20 18.90 -12.35 -10.72
N ASP A 21 18.47 -11.55 -9.75
CA ASP A 21 18.68 -11.79 -8.32
C ASP A 21 17.90 -13.03 -7.83
N ILE A 22 17.01 -13.55 -8.67
CA ILE A 22 16.25 -14.78 -8.45
C ILE A 22 17.15 -15.98 -8.73
N GLN A 23 17.42 -16.77 -7.69
CA GLN A 23 18.04 -18.08 -7.80
C GLN A 23 17.11 -19.04 -8.57
N ASP A 24 17.64 -19.73 -9.59
CA ASP A 24 16.91 -20.72 -10.39
C ASP A 24 15.67 -20.15 -11.12
N VAL A 25 15.88 -19.06 -11.86
CA VAL A 25 14.81 -18.33 -12.59
C VAL A 25 14.01 -19.21 -13.56
N ASP A 26 14.66 -20.16 -14.23
CA ASP A 26 13.99 -21.07 -15.17
C ASP A 26 12.98 -21.97 -14.45
N LYS A 27 13.34 -22.45 -13.25
CA LYS A 27 12.40 -23.19 -12.41
C LYS A 27 11.24 -22.31 -11.96
N CYS A 28 11.49 -21.06 -11.56
CA CYS A 28 10.42 -20.12 -11.20
C CYS A 28 9.46 -19.86 -12.37
N ILE A 29 9.98 -19.65 -13.58
CA ILE A 29 9.18 -19.44 -14.80
C ILE A 29 8.38 -20.69 -15.14
N SER A 30 8.97 -21.88 -14.99
CA SER A 30 8.28 -23.16 -15.20
C SER A 30 7.10 -23.33 -14.24
N VAL A 31 7.32 -23.07 -12.94
CA VAL A 31 6.26 -23.10 -11.92
C VAL A 31 5.17 -22.08 -12.24
N TYR A 32 5.54 -20.85 -12.59
CA TYR A 32 4.59 -19.80 -12.98
C TYR A 32 3.72 -20.25 -14.16
N LYS A 33 4.32 -20.82 -15.20
CA LYS A 33 3.60 -21.35 -16.36
C LYS A 33 2.58 -22.41 -15.95
N THR A 34 2.98 -23.38 -15.12
CA THR A 34 2.05 -24.41 -14.61
C THR A 34 0.88 -23.81 -13.81
N GLN A 35 1.12 -22.78 -12.99
CA GLN A 35 0.05 -22.10 -12.26
C GLN A 35 -0.91 -21.34 -13.20
N LEU A 36 -0.39 -20.73 -14.26
CA LEU A 36 -1.22 -20.07 -15.26
C LEU A 36 -2.06 -21.07 -16.08
N GLU A 37 -1.51 -22.25 -16.39
CA GLU A 37 -2.24 -23.30 -17.11
C GLU A 37 -3.45 -23.83 -16.31
N GLN A 38 -3.37 -23.82 -14.97
CA GLN A 38 -4.51 -24.13 -14.09
C GLN A 38 -5.58 -23.01 -14.14
N GLY A 39 -5.17 -21.76 -14.33
CA GLY A 39 -6.04 -20.62 -14.62
C GLY A 39 -6.75 -19.98 -13.43
N ASP A 40 -6.84 -20.64 -12.28
CA ASP A 40 -7.57 -20.10 -11.12
C ASP A 40 -6.87 -18.88 -10.50
N ILE A 41 -5.53 -18.85 -10.51
CA ILE A 41 -4.76 -17.69 -10.03
C ILE A 41 -5.08 -16.43 -10.85
N GLN A 42 -5.29 -16.57 -12.16
CA GLN A 42 -5.62 -15.44 -13.04
C GLN A 42 -7.02 -14.91 -12.74
N LYS A 43 -8.00 -15.80 -12.55
CA LYS A 43 -9.37 -15.43 -12.19
C LYS A 43 -9.41 -14.73 -10.83
N ALA A 44 -8.74 -15.31 -9.83
CA ALA A 44 -8.67 -14.75 -8.49
C ALA A 44 -8.01 -13.37 -8.51
N TYR A 45 -6.84 -13.23 -9.11
CA TYR A 45 -6.13 -11.96 -9.16
C TYR A 45 -6.91 -10.89 -9.92
N HIS A 46 -7.53 -11.24 -11.06
CA HIS A 46 -8.38 -10.33 -11.80
C HIS A 46 -9.58 -9.84 -10.95
N TYR A 47 -10.23 -10.75 -10.22
CA TYR A 47 -11.30 -10.39 -9.31
C TYR A 47 -10.82 -9.46 -8.18
N LEU A 48 -9.70 -9.77 -7.54
CA LEU A 48 -9.12 -8.96 -6.46
C LEU A 48 -8.76 -7.54 -6.94
N LEU A 49 -8.18 -7.40 -8.13
CA LEU A 49 -7.91 -6.08 -8.73
C LEU A 49 -9.20 -5.30 -8.97
N ARG A 50 -10.22 -5.93 -9.53
CA ARG A 50 -11.54 -5.30 -9.73
C ARG A 50 -12.18 -4.88 -8.41
N TYR A 51 -12.08 -5.72 -7.38
CA TYR A 51 -12.56 -5.40 -6.04
C TYR A 51 -11.82 -4.19 -5.46
N MET A 52 -10.49 -4.12 -5.59
CA MET A 52 -9.71 -2.97 -5.12
C MET A 52 -10.08 -1.66 -5.83
N MET A 53 -10.37 -1.72 -7.14
CA MET A 53 -10.88 -0.56 -7.90
C MET A 53 -12.28 -0.15 -7.41
N HIS A 54 -13.17 -1.11 -7.16
CA HIS A 54 -14.49 -0.85 -6.61
C HIS A 54 -14.41 -0.22 -5.21
N LEU A 55 -13.58 -0.78 -4.33
CA LEU A 55 -13.33 -0.28 -2.98
C LEU A 55 -12.81 1.17 -3.02
N LYS A 56 -11.81 1.46 -3.86
CA LYS A 56 -11.30 2.82 -4.07
C LYS A 56 -12.41 3.78 -4.48
N ALA A 57 -13.24 3.40 -5.45
CA ALA A 57 -14.35 4.23 -5.92
C ALA A 57 -15.39 4.47 -4.81
N TYR A 58 -15.75 3.43 -4.06
CA TYR A 58 -16.66 3.54 -2.92
C TYR A 58 -16.13 4.49 -1.85
N LEU A 59 -14.87 4.35 -1.44
CA LEU A 59 -14.25 5.26 -0.47
C LEU A 59 -14.18 6.70 -1.00
N THR A 60 -13.80 6.89 -2.26
CA THR A 60 -13.78 8.22 -2.90
C THR A 60 -15.14 8.88 -2.81
N ASN A 61 -16.22 8.18 -3.18
CA ASN A 61 -17.57 8.74 -3.17
C ASN A 61 -18.11 9.06 -1.76
N ASN A 62 -17.62 8.34 -0.74
CA ASN A 62 -18.10 8.50 0.64
C ASN A 62 -17.23 9.47 1.47
N LEU A 63 -16.00 9.78 1.03
CA LEU A 63 -15.00 10.48 1.84
C LEU A 63 -14.24 11.57 1.07
N ALA A 64 -14.74 12.00 -0.09
CA ALA A 64 -14.10 13.04 -0.91
C ALA A 64 -14.04 14.42 -0.22
N ASP A 65 -14.88 14.65 0.79
CA ASP A 65 -14.84 15.86 1.62
C ASP A 65 -13.66 15.86 2.62
N LYS A 66 -13.18 14.66 3.00
CA LYS A 66 -12.08 14.50 3.96
C LYS A 66 -10.74 14.20 3.30
N PHE A 67 -10.73 13.39 2.23
CA PHE A 67 -9.52 12.80 1.68
C PHE A 67 -9.46 12.86 0.16
N SER A 68 -8.24 13.02 -0.35
CA SER A 68 -7.90 12.75 -1.75
C SER A 68 -7.41 11.30 -1.92
N PHE A 69 -7.75 10.66 -3.05
CA PHE A 69 -7.43 9.25 -3.32
C PHE A 69 -6.56 9.08 -4.57
N GLY A 70 -5.48 8.32 -4.44
CA GLY A 70 -4.59 7.94 -5.55
C GLY A 70 -5.15 6.82 -6.43
N ASN A 71 -4.35 6.41 -7.41
CA ASN A 71 -4.68 5.27 -8.29
C ASN A 71 -4.42 3.94 -7.57
N VAL A 72 -5.07 2.88 -8.06
CA VAL A 72 -4.78 1.51 -7.64
C VAL A 72 -3.48 1.06 -8.29
N SER A 73 -2.52 0.65 -7.47
CA SER A 73 -1.30 -0.01 -7.87
C SER A 73 -1.50 -1.52 -7.75
N PRO A 74 -1.38 -2.28 -8.85
CA PRO A 74 -1.61 -3.73 -8.83
C PRO A 74 -0.55 -4.49 -8.01
N GLY A 75 0.68 -3.96 -7.96
CA GLY A 75 1.82 -4.63 -7.34
C GLY A 75 2.32 -5.82 -8.15
N TYR A 76 3.05 -6.70 -7.47
CA TYR A 76 3.74 -7.86 -8.06
C TYR A 76 3.17 -9.18 -7.52
N LEU A 77 1.85 -9.25 -7.29
CA LEU A 77 1.15 -10.33 -6.55
C LEU A 77 1.54 -10.42 -5.06
N ASP A 78 2.22 -9.40 -4.54
CA ASP A 78 2.57 -9.22 -3.14
C ASP A 78 1.51 -8.36 -2.43
N PHE A 79 1.29 -7.16 -2.94
CA PHE A 79 0.38 -6.17 -2.41
C PHE A 79 -0.35 -5.44 -3.54
N THR A 80 -1.67 -5.38 -3.48
CA THR A 80 -2.43 -4.39 -4.28
C THR A 80 -2.89 -3.28 -3.34
N TYR A 81 -2.70 -2.03 -3.73
CA TYR A 81 -3.05 -0.92 -2.84
C TYR A 81 -3.43 0.34 -3.59
N PHE A 82 -4.08 1.27 -2.89
CA PHE A 82 -4.20 2.67 -3.32
C PHE A 82 -3.98 3.58 -2.12
N SER A 83 -3.48 4.79 -2.39
CA SER A 83 -3.22 5.77 -1.34
C SER A 83 -4.40 6.71 -1.11
N PHE A 84 -4.47 7.28 0.09
CA PHE A 84 -5.33 8.41 0.39
C PHE A 84 -4.69 9.32 1.44
N PHE A 85 -5.06 10.60 1.44
CA PHE A 85 -4.44 11.61 2.31
C PHE A 85 -5.31 12.88 2.40
N ASP A 86 -5.19 13.58 3.51
CA ASP A 86 -5.68 14.95 3.68
C ASP A 86 -4.52 15.94 3.44
N ASP A 87 -4.78 17.23 3.59
CA ASP A 87 -3.75 18.26 3.39
C ASP A 87 -2.67 18.22 4.49
N TYR A 88 -3.05 17.85 5.73
CA TYR A 88 -2.11 17.67 6.84
C TYR A 88 -1.02 16.64 6.50
N LEU A 89 -1.41 15.46 6.00
CA LEU A 89 -0.47 14.42 5.57
C LEU A 89 0.32 14.85 4.33
N ARG A 90 -0.35 15.50 3.37
CA ARG A 90 0.28 15.93 2.11
C ARG A 90 1.44 16.88 2.35
N GLU A 91 1.26 17.88 3.21
CA GLU A 91 2.29 18.84 3.60
C GLU A 91 3.50 18.16 4.24
N ARG A 92 3.25 17.07 4.98
CA ARG A 92 4.25 16.24 5.64
C ARG A 92 4.85 15.15 4.75
N LYS A 93 4.45 15.12 3.47
CA LYS A 93 4.85 14.10 2.50
C LYS A 93 4.52 12.69 2.99
N LEU A 94 3.43 12.56 3.74
CA LEU A 94 2.84 11.33 4.21
C LEU A 94 1.58 11.01 3.42
N ARG A 95 1.19 9.74 3.45
CA ARG A 95 -0.09 9.26 2.94
C ARG A 95 -0.47 7.96 3.62
N PHE A 96 -1.76 7.70 3.72
CA PHE A 96 -2.25 6.36 4.03
C PHE A 96 -2.32 5.49 2.78
N GLY A 97 -2.35 4.17 2.97
CA GLY A 97 -2.64 3.19 1.94
C GLY A 97 -3.62 2.15 2.46
N ILE A 98 -4.64 1.85 1.66
CA ILE A 98 -5.44 0.64 1.83
C ILE A 98 -4.76 -0.46 1.04
N VAL A 99 -4.32 -1.50 1.73
CA VAL A 99 -3.47 -2.56 1.18
C VAL A 99 -4.19 -3.90 1.30
N LEU A 100 -4.33 -4.60 0.18
CA LEU A 100 -4.60 -6.03 0.16
C LEU A 100 -3.26 -6.75 0.17
N ASN A 101 -2.93 -7.36 1.29
CA ASN A 101 -1.78 -8.27 1.42
C ASN A 101 -2.18 -9.62 0.83
N HIS A 102 -1.65 -9.98 -0.34
CA HIS A 102 -2.04 -11.20 -1.05
C HIS A 102 -1.56 -12.46 -0.33
N LYS A 103 -0.38 -12.41 0.28
CA LYS A 103 0.21 -13.55 0.98
C LYS A 103 -0.57 -13.91 2.26
N ALA A 104 -0.94 -12.90 3.06
CA ALA A 104 -1.75 -13.09 4.26
C ALA A 104 -3.27 -13.10 3.96
N LEU A 105 -3.66 -12.73 2.74
CA LEU A 105 -5.03 -12.53 2.29
C LEU A 105 -5.87 -11.69 3.26
N ARG A 106 -5.40 -10.48 3.55
CA ARG A 106 -6.07 -9.57 4.48
C ARG A 106 -5.95 -8.11 4.06
N PHE A 107 -6.83 -7.28 4.61
CA PHE A 107 -6.80 -5.83 4.40
C PHE A 107 -6.08 -5.13 5.53
N GLU A 108 -5.19 -4.22 5.16
CA GLU A 108 -4.35 -3.45 6.07
C GLU A 108 -4.41 -1.96 5.72
N LEU A 109 -4.19 -1.12 6.73
CA LEU A 109 -3.94 0.31 6.60
C LEU A 109 -2.46 0.56 6.88
N TRP A 110 -1.76 1.17 5.94
CA TRP A 110 -0.37 1.57 6.11
C TRP A 110 -0.26 3.08 6.15
N LEU A 111 0.55 3.63 7.06
CA LEU A 111 1.07 5.00 6.93
C LEU A 111 2.39 4.94 6.18
N MET A 112 2.56 5.73 5.13
CA MET A 112 3.73 5.69 4.26
C MET A 112 4.34 7.07 4.07
N GLY A 113 5.68 7.14 4.02
CA GLY A 113 6.41 8.32 3.59
C GLY A 113 6.54 8.39 2.06
N LYS A 114 6.67 9.60 1.52
CA LYS A 114 6.96 9.80 0.08
C LYS A 114 8.26 9.14 -0.35
N ASN A 115 9.23 9.02 0.56
CA ASN A 115 10.51 8.35 0.35
C ASN A 115 11.03 7.75 1.67
N ALA A 116 12.12 6.98 1.59
CA ALA A 116 12.72 6.29 2.72
C ALA A 116 13.19 7.24 3.85
N THR A 117 13.66 8.44 3.51
CA THR A 117 14.07 9.44 4.50
C THR A 117 12.90 9.89 5.37
N ILE A 118 11.77 10.24 4.74
CA ILE A 118 10.54 10.65 5.45
C ILE A 118 9.98 9.48 6.26
N GLN A 119 9.94 8.27 5.67
CA GLN A 119 9.46 7.08 6.36
C GLN A 119 10.28 6.80 7.64
N LYS A 120 11.61 6.85 7.56
CA LYS A 120 12.49 6.63 8.71
C LYS A 120 12.33 7.69 9.80
N ALA A 121 12.12 8.96 9.42
CA ALA A 121 11.87 10.03 10.38
C ALA A 121 10.60 9.76 11.19
N TYR A 122 9.47 9.50 10.51
CA TYR A 122 8.20 9.23 11.20
C TYR A 122 8.16 7.88 11.92
N TRP A 123 8.90 6.88 11.45
CA TRP A 123 9.11 5.64 12.19
C TRP A 123 9.70 5.90 13.57
N ASN A 124 10.74 6.74 13.65
CA ASN A 124 11.37 7.07 14.92
C ASN A 124 10.42 7.84 15.85
N THR A 125 9.66 8.80 15.31
CA THR A 125 8.64 9.55 16.07
C THR A 125 7.56 8.61 16.64
N LEU A 126 7.08 7.68 15.82
CA LEU A 126 5.98 6.78 16.18
C LEU A 126 6.44 5.46 16.80
N LYS A 127 7.73 5.30 17.12
CA LYS A 127 8.30 4.02 17.57
C LYS A 127 7.63 3.49 18.84
N ASN A 128 7.26 4.39 19.75
CA ASN A 128 6.61 4.03 21.02
C ASN A 128 5.07 4.09 20.95
N SER A 129 4.49 4.32 19.77
CA SER A 129 3.05 4.28 19.57
C SER A 129 2.52 2.84 19.69
N SER A 130 1.22 2.68 19.95
CA SER A 130 0.58 1.36 20.04
C SER A 130 0.73 0.50 18.78
N TRP A 131 0.97 1.11 17.61
CA TRP A 131 1.15 0.38 16.35
C TRP A 131 2.56 -0.20 16.19
N ASN A 132 3.56 0.36 16.86
CA ASN A 132 4.97 0.02 16.69
C ASN A 132 5.63 -0.49 17.98
N ALA A 133 4.97 -0.42 19.14
CA ALA A 133 5.53 -0.77 20.44
C ALA A 133 6.13 -2.19 20.51
N GLU A 134 5.55 -3.15 19.78
CA GLU A 134 6.03 -4.54 19.73
C GLU A 134 7.02 -4.80 18.57
N ARG A 135 7.31 -3.81 17.74
CA ARG A 135 8.15 -3.95 16.55
C ARG A 135 9.59 -3.57 16.85
N THR A 136 10.50 -4.51 16.58
CA THR A 136 11.95 -4.31 16.73
C THR A 136 12.57 -3.57 15.55
N GLU A 137 11.96 -3.71 14.37
CA GLU A 137 12.43 -3.12 13.11
C GLU A 137 11.33 -2.38 12.35
N MET A 138 11.75 -1.40 11.55
CA MET A 138 10.85 -0.64 10.68
C MET A 138 10.38 -1.53 9.52
N PRO A 139 9.08 -1.54 9.19
CA PRO A 139 8.61 -2.21 7.99
C PRO A 139 9.25 -1.63 6.72
N GLN A 140 9.36 -2.46 5.69
CA GLN A 140 10.01 -2.08 4.43
C GLN A 140 9.32 -0.88 3.76
N TYR A 141 7.99 -0.86 3.73
CA TYR A 141 7.20 0.07 2.91
C TYR A 141 6.38 1.07 3.71
N SER A 142 6.39 0.97 5.04
CA SER A 142 5.49 1.72 5.90
C SER A 142 6.19 2.23 7.18
N VAL A 143 5.57 3.24 7.76
CA VAL A 143 5.86 3.77 9.10
C VAL A 143 5.12 2.97 10.16
N LEU A 144 3.91 2.51 9.85
CA LEU A 144 3.13 1.60 10.66
C LEU A 144 2.13 0.87 9.78
N GLU A 145 1.66 -0.27 10.27
CA GLU A 145 0.67 -1.11 9.61
C GLU A 145 -0.38 -1.52 10.65
N ALA A 146 -1.65 -1.46 10.26
CA ALA A 146 -2.75 -1.91 11.08
C ALA A 146 -3.67 -2.82 10.26
N VAL A 147 -4.11 -3.93 10.83
CA VAL A 147 -5.07 -4.81 10.17
C VAL A 147 -6.45 -4.17 10.20
N LEU A 148 -7.09 -4.07 9.04
CA LEU A 148 -8.49 -3.64 8.88
C LEU A 148 -9.44 -4.84 8.93
N VAL A 149 -9.10 -5.91 8.18
CA VAL A 149 -9.87 -7.14 8.12
C VAL A 149 -8.92 -8.32 7.96
N GLU A 150 -8.77 -9.14 9.00
CA GLU A 150 -7.84 -10.28 9.03
C GLU A 150 -8.26 -11.43 8.10
N SER A 151 -9.56 -11.65 7.91
CA SER A 151 -10.09 -12.73 7.06
C SER A 151 -11.28 -12.24 6.25
N PRO A 152 -11.06 -11.70 5.04
CA PRO A 152 -12.10 -11.10 4.23
C PRO A 152 -13.05 -12.16 3.65
N ASP A 153 -14.35 -11.90 3.78
CA ASP A 153 -15.40 -12.69 3.14
C ASP A 153 -15.82 -12.05 1.81
N PHE A 154 -15.33 -12.60 0.70
CA PHE A 154 -15.68 -12.14 -0.64
C PHE A 154 -17.05 -12.64 -1.12
N THR A 155 -17.76 -13.49 -0.35
CA THR A 155 -19.16 -13.86 -0.64
C THR A 155 -20.14 -12.76 -0.22
N ASN A 156 -19.75 -11.91 0.73
CA ASN A 156 -20.50 -10.71 1.14
C ASN A 156 -19.70 -9.42 0.96
N VAL A 157 -19.48 -9.08 -0.31
CA VAL A 157 -18.68 -7.91 -0.75
C VAL A 157 -19.18 -6.59 -0.16
N ALA A 158 -20.50 -6.41 0.00
CA ALA A 158 -21.08 -5.20 0.54
C ALA A 158 -20.69 -4.98 2.01
N LEU A 159 -20.84 -6.01 2.84
CA LEU A 159 -20.44 -5.95 4.24
C LEU A 159 -18.92 -5.76 4.39
N LEU A 160 -18.13 -6.49 3.59
CA LEU A 160 -16.68 -6.34 3.58
C LEU A 160 -16.25 -4.89 3.26
N THR A 161 -16.87 -4.29 2.25
CA THR A 161 -16.57 -2.92 1.80
C THR A 161 -16.89 -1.88 2.89
N VAL A 162 -18.04 -2.03 3.56
CA VAL A 162 -18.44 -1.16 4.68
C VAL A 162 -17.44 -1.30 5.84
N ARG A 163 -17.10 -2.53 6.23
CA ARG A 163 -16.18 -2.80 7.33
C ARG A 163 -14.78 -2.21 7.07
N ILE A 164 -14.25 -2.37 5.86
CA ILE A 164 -12.96 -1.79 5.49
C ILE A 164 -13.01 -0.25 5.60
N LYS A 165 -14.09 0.38 5.13
CA LYS A 165 -14.27 1.84 5.24
C LYS A 165 -14.25 2.27 6.71
N GLU A 166 -15.08 1.65 7.54
CA GLU A 166 -15.23 2.03 8.97
C GLU A 166 -13.92 1.87 9.74
N GLU A 167 -13.22 0.74 9.58
CA GLU A 167 -11.93 0.53 10.22
C GLU A 167 -10.85 1.47 9.68
N ALA A 168 -10.84 1.75 8.37
CA ALA A 168 -9.89 2.68 7.78
C ALA A 168 -10.05 4.09 8.35
N LEU A 169 -11.30 4.57 8.49
CA LEU A 169 -11.60 5.85 9.14
C LEU A 169 -11.16 5.85 10.59
N ARG A 170 -11.61 4.87 11.37
CA ARG A 170 -11.32 4.78 12.81
C ARG A 170 -9.81 4.81 13.08
N ILE A 171 -9.04 4.02 12.35
CA ILE A 171 -7.59 3.93 12.55
C ILE A 171 -6.88 5.15 11.98
N SER A 172 -7.26 5.65 10.80
CA SER A 172 -6.62 6.83 10.23
C SER A 172 -6.83 8.08 11.08
N GLU A 173 -8.02 8.28 11.64
CA GLU A 173 -8.31 9.37 12.57
C GLU A 173 -7.46 9.24 13.86
N ALA A 174 -7.38 8.04 14.44
CA ALA A 174 -6.53 7.80 15.61
C ALA A 174 -5.04 8.07 15.35
N VAL A 175 -4.54 7.69 14.16
CA VAL A 175 -3.15 7.97 13.75
C VAL A 175 -2.94 9.48 13.54
N LEU A 176 -3.88 10.18 12.90
CA LEU A 176 -3.80 11.63 12.70
C LEU A 176 -3.78 12.39 14.01
N ASP A 177 -4.64 12.03 14.96
CA ASP A 177 -4.68 12.67 16.28
C ASP A 177 -3.37 12.45 17.04
N ASN A 178 -2.82 11.23 16.98
CA ASN A 178 -1.54 10.93 17.59
C ASN A 178 -0.38 11.72 16.96
N LEU A 179 -0.35 11.84 15.62
CA LEU A 179 0.62 12.66 14.90
C LEU A 179 0.55 14.15 15.29
N ARG A 180 -0.67 14.68 15.49
CA ARG A 180 -0.88 16.09 15.87
C ARG A 180 -0.42 16.36 17.30
N VAL A 181 -0.59 15.42 18.23
CA VAL A 181 -0.12 15.56 19.61
C VAL A 181 1.40 15.66 19.67
N PHE A 182 2.12 14.78 18.95
CA PHE A 182 3.59 14.81 18.95
C PHE A 182 4.18 16.14 18.44
N GLU A 183 3.50 16.85 17.55
CA GLU A 183 3.96 18.15 17.05
C GLU A 183 3.74 19.32 18.04
N VAL A 184 2.84 19.15 19.02
CA VAL A 184 2.65 20.14 20.09
C VAL A 184 3.78 20.06 21.11
N ASP A 185 4.30 18.85 21.38
CA ASP A 185 5.36 18.62 22.37
C ASP A 185 6.77 18.97 21.85
N ASP A 186 6.98 19.03 20.54
CA ASP A 186 8.28 19.35 19.89
C ASP A 186 8.44 20.83 19.51
N LYS A 187 7.46 21.70 19.82
CA LYS A 187 7.62 23.16 19.63
C LYS A 187 8.41 23.75 20.82
N PRO A 188 9.61 24.34 20.60
CA PRO A 188 10.26 25.10 21.66
C PRO A 188 9.37 26.29 22.05
N CYS A 189 9.18 26.44 23.37
CA CYS A 189 8.52 27.59 23.98
C CYS A 189 9.23 28.90 23.63
#